data_AF-A0A5B6WH94-F1
#
_entry.id   AF-A0A5B6WH94-F1
#
_cell.length_a   1.000
_cell.length_b   1.000
_cell.length_c   1.000
_cell.angle_alpha   90.00
_cell.angle_beta   90.00
_cell.angle_gamma   90.00
#
_symmetry.space_group_name_H-M   'P 1'
#
loop_
_entity.id
_entity.type
_entity.pdbx_description
1 polymer ?
#
loop_
_entity_poly.entity_id
_entity_poly.type
_entity_poly.pdbx_seq_one_letter_code
_entity_poly.pdbx_strand_id
1 'polypeptide(L)'
;MAEDKYNLKNPAVKRILQEVKEMQSNPSDDFTSLPLEENIFEWQFAIRGPRDSEFEGGIYHGRIQLPAEYPFKPPSFMLLTPNGRFETQTKICLSISNHHPEHWQPSWSVRTALVALIAFMPTNPNGALGSLDYKKEERRALAIKSRESPPKYGNPERQKLIDEIHEYMLSKTPPVPQLSPSQVLEEHPTNSDGEAQANQQDSATMVAGNGLPNQVVGDRAVEEEPLVLANANPGTAEMGERAAREIPAREPSNQPLQRPEMRVQRSADERLFTWAAVGLTIAILVLLFKKFMKSSGHGAVFMDGS
;
A
#
# COMPACT_ATOMS: atom_id res chain seq x y z
N MET A 1 -29.43 2.36 21.92
CA MET A 1 -28.01 2.12 22.31
C MET A 1 -27.23 1.86 21.01
N ALA A 2 -25.88 1.84 20.96
CA ALA A 2 -25.12 1.79 19.71
C ALA A 2 -25.51 0.66 18.70
N GLU A 3 -26.24 -0.35 19.16
CA GLU A 3 -26.84 -1.43 18.37
C GLU A 3 -27.88 -0.97 17.34
N ASP A 4 -28.56 0.17 17.55
CA ASP A 4 -29.60 0.67 16.62
C ASP A 4 -29.00 1.35 15.37
N LYS A 5 -27.75 1.82 15.44
CA LYS A 5 -27.09 2.60 14.38
C LYS A 5 -26.45 1.72 13.30
N TYR A 6 -26.04 0.50 13.63
CA TYR A 6 -25.23 -0.34 12.74
C TYR A 6 -25.86 -1.72 12.52
N ASN A 7 -25.84 -2.22 11.28
CA ASN A 7 -26.30 -3.58 10.98
C ASN A 7 -25.28 -4.61 11.49
N LEU A 8 -25.41 -5.00 12.76
CA LEU A 8 -24.54 -6.00 13.39
C LEU A 8 -24.69 -7.40 12.76
N LYS A 9 -25.64 -7.67 11.86
CA LYS A 9 -25.68 -8.95 11.13
C LYS A 9 -24.64 -9.00 10.00
N ASN A 10 -24.14 -7.84 9.55
CA ASN A 10 -23.10 -7.77 8.54
C ASN A 10 -21.72 -8.10 9.18
N PRO A 11 -21.01 -9.14 8.71
CA PRO A 11 -19.70 -9.51 9.26
C PRO A 11 -18.65 -8.40 9.13
N ALA A 12 -18.68 -7.59 8.06
CA ALA A 12 -17.79 -6.46 7.88
C ALA A 12 -18.00 -5.41 8.99
N VAL A 13 -19.25 -5.08 9.28
CA VAL A 13 -19.61 -4.14 10.36
C VAL A 13 -19.13 -4.66 11.71
N LYS A 14 -19.36 -5.95 12.03
CA LYS A 14 -18.83 -6.54 13.28
C LYS A 14 -17.31 -6.42 13.36
N ARG A 15 -16.61 -6.73 12.27
CA ARG A 15 -15.15 -6.66 12.20
C ARG A 15 -14.64 -5.23 12.41
N ILE A 16 -15.23 -4.26 11.72
CA ILE A 16 -14.89 -2.83 11.83
C ILE A 16 -15.06 -2.35 13.27
N LEU A 17 -16.21 -2.61 13.89
CA LEU A 17 -16.46 -2.17 15.27
C LEU A 17 -15.50 -2.83 16.29
N GLN A 18 -15.14 -4.10 16.05
CA GLN A 18 -14.14 -4.77 16.87
C GLN A 18 -12.75 -4.12 16.75
N GLU A 19 -12.33 -3.75 15.53
CA GLU A 19 -11.06 -3.05 15.30
C GLU A 19 -11.07 -1.63 15.87
N VAL A 20 -12.19 -0.90 15.79
CA VAL A 20 -12.33 0.42 16.43
C VAL A 20 -12.12 0.30 17.94
N LYS A 21 -12.73 -0.69 18.58
CA LYS A 21 -12.55 -0.95 20.02
C LYS A 21 -11.10 -1.33 20.35
N GLU A 22 -10.47 -2.14 19.51
CA GLU A 22 -9.06 -2.54 19.66
C GLU A 22 -8.12 -1.34 19.55
N MET A 23 -8.34 -0.47 18.56
CA MET A 23 -7.59 0.78 18.38
C MET A 23 -7.73 1.73 19.57
N GLN A 24 -8.94 1.87 20.11
CA GLN A 24 -9.21 2.73 21.29
C GLN A 24 -8.61 2.18 22.59
N SER A 25 -8.66 0.86 22.78
CA SER A 25 -8.16 0.22 24.01
C SER A 25 -6.64 0.05 24.04
N ASN A 26 -5.98 0.11 22.88
CA ASN A 26 -4.53 -0.01 22.76
C ASN A 26 -3.97 1.05 21.80
N PRO A 27 -3.93 2.34 22.20
CA PRO A 27 -3.45 3.41 21.34
C PRO A 27 -1.97 3.21 20.96
N SER A 28 -1.59 3.69 19.78
CA SER A 28 -0.21 3.68 19.29
C SER A 28 0.36 5.10 19.33
N ASP A 29 1.65 5.24 19.65
CA ASP A 29 2.36 6.52 19.52
C ASP A 29 2.80 6.82 18.08
N ASP A 30 2.79 5.81 17.20
CA ASP A 30 3.25 5.93 15.81
C ASP A 30 2.12 6.29 14.83
N PHE A 31 0.86 6.11 15.22
CA PHE A 31 -0.30 6.45 14.39
C PHE A 31 -1.56 6.61 15.22
N THR A 32 -2.52 7.33 14.66
CA THR A 32 -3.91 7.31 15.12
C THR A 32 -4.84 7.18 13.92
N SER A 33 -6.01 6.57 14.13
CA SER A 33 -7.01 6.44 13.08
C SER A 33 -8.40 6.32 13.67
N LEU A 34 -9.35 7.01 13.05
CA LEU A 34 -10.74 7.09 13.50
C LEU A 34 -11.69 6.91 12.29
N PRO A 35 -12.74 6.08 12.41
CA PRO A 35 -13.79 6.00 11.40
C PRO A 35 -14.60 7.29 11.36
N LEU A 36 -15.18 7.62 10.20
CA LEU A 36 -16.18 8.67 10.12
C LEU A 36 -17.47 8.26 10.83
N GLU A 37 -18.16 9.22 11.43
CA GLU A 37 -19.42 8.97 12.13
C GLU A 37 -20.56 8.59 11.18
N GLU A 38 -20.57 9.18 9.98
CA GLU A 38 -21.56 8.94 8.93
C GLU A 38 -21.29 7.63 8.16
N ASN A 39 -20.03 7.20 8.08
CA ASN A 39 -19.64 6.03 7.33
C ASN A 39 -18.40 5.33 7.93
N ILE A 40 -18.65 4.28 8.71
CA ILE A 40 -17.59 3.49 9.36
C ILE A 40 -16.70 2.69 8.38
N PHE A 41 -17.02 2.68 7.07
CA PHE A 41 -16.16 2.10 6.03
C PHE A 41 -15.12 3.10 5.52
N GLU A 42 -15.18 4.36 5.94
CA GLU A 42 -14.16 5.35 5.64
C GLU A 42 -13.54 5.87 6.93
N TRP A 43 -12.20 5.89 6.98
CA TRP A 43 -11.45 6.29 8.17
C TRP A 43 -10.48 7.40 7.81
N GLN A 44 -10.27 8.31 8.76
CA GLN A 44 -9.14 9.23 8.74
C GLN A 44 -8.00 8.65 9.56
N PHE A 45 -6.77 8.89 9.14
CA PHE A 45 -5.60 8.50 9.91
C PHE A 45 -4.50 9.54 9.80
N ALA A 46 -3.59 9.51 10.76
CA ALA A 46 -2.28 10.11 10.62
C ALA A 46 -1.21 9.14 11.14
N ILE A 47 -0.08 9.09 10.43
CA ILE A 47 1.11 8.33 10.84
C ILE A 47 2.26 9.28 11.13
N ARG A 48 3.09 8.89 12.10
CA ARG A 48 4.39 9.49 12.33
C ARG A 48 5.38 8.99 11.27
N GLY A 49 6.21 9.91 10.77
CA GLY A 49 7.30 9.53 9.89
C GLY A 49 8.30 8.57 10.56
N PRO A 50 8.73 7.50 9.87
CA PRO A 50 9.70 6.54 10.41
C PRO A 50 10.95 7.21 10.94
N ARG A 51 11.46 6.72 12.08
CA ARG A 51 12.74 7.16 12.63
C ARG A 51 13.89 6.79 11.69
N ASP A 52 14.98 7.52 11.80
CA ASP A 52 16.20 7.30 11.02
C ASP A 52 15.95 7.37 9.50
N SER A 53 14.99 8.20 9.09
CA SER A 53 14.62 8.42 7.69
C SER A 53 14.41 9.91 7.39
N GLU A 54 14.33 10.25 6.12
CA GLU A 54 14.00 11.60 5.65
C GLU A 54 12.56 12.06 6.00
N PHE A 55 11.73 11.16 6.49
CA PHE A 55 10.38 11.44 6.95
C PHE A 55 10.30 11.69 8.46
N GLU A 56 11.38 11.44 9.21
CA GLU A 56 11.36 11.45 10.67
C GLU A 56 10.81 12.75 11.25
N GLY A 57 9.88 12.63 12.20
CA GLY A 57 9.24 13.75 12.89
C GLY A 57 8.09 14.41 12.10
N GLY A 58 7.86 14.02 10.85
CA GLY A 58 6.68 14.42 10.08
C GLY A 58 5.38 13.76 10.56
N ILE A 59 4.26 14.41 10.27
CA ILE A 59 2.90 13.93 10.56
C ILE A 59 2.13 13.83 9.24
N TYR A 60 1.88 12.61 8.80
CA TYR A 60 1.31 12.34 7.47
C TYR A 60 -0.12 11.87 7.60
N HIS A 61 -1.05 12.74 7.23
CA HIS A 61 -2.48 12.45 7.20
C HIS A 61 -2.86 11.68 5.95
N GLY A 62 -3.85 10.82 6.09
CA GLY A 62 -4.41 10.04 5.00
C GLY A 62 -5.81 9.53 5.32
N ARG A 63 -6.37 8.79 4.37
CA ARG A 63 -7.66 8.13 4.53
C ARG A 63 -7.61 6.66 4.14
N ILE A 64 -8.47 5.88 4.77
CA ILE A 64 -8.66 4.45 4.52
C ILE A 64 -10.07 4.26 3.98
N GLN A 65 -10.19 3.51 2.88
CA GLN A 65 -11.48 3.04 2.37
C GLN A 65 -11.55 1.53 2.51
N LEU A 66 -12.52 1.07 3.29
CA LEU A 66 -12.83 -0.34 3.50
C LEU A 66 -13.91 -0.77 2.50
N PRO A 67 -13.70 -1.85 1.72
CA PRO A 67 -14.74 -2.38 0.85
C PRO A 67 -15.87 -3.05 1.67
N ALA A 68 -17.03 -3.25 1.05
CA ALA A 68 -18.17 -3.91 1.69
C ALA A 68 -17.85 -5.36 2.12
N GLU A 69 -16.92 -6.01 1.42
CA GLU A 69 -16.45 -7.37 1.69
C GLU A 69 -15.27 -7.43 2.67
N TYR A 70 -14.88 -6.32 3.30
CA TYR A 70 -13.86 -6.32 4.35
C TYR A 70 -14.24 -7.31 5.48
N PRO A 71 -13.31 -8.13 6.00
CA PRO A 71 -11.87 -8.18 5.72
C PRO A 71 -11.46 -9.18 4.62
N PHE A 72 -12.40 -9.73 3.84
CA PHE A 72 -12.05 -10.66 2.76
C PHE A 72 -11.43 -9.97 1.56
N LYS A 73 -11.71 -8.67 1.38
CA LYS A 73 -10.98 -7.78 0.47
C LYS A 73 -10.17 -6.75 1.26
N PRO A 74 -8.96 -6.38 0.78
CA PRO A 74 -8.09 -5.42 1.45
C PRO A 74 -8.65 -3.99 1.42
N PRO A 75 -8.21 -3.14 2.36
CA PRO A 75 -8.47 -1.71 2.33
C PRO A 75 -7.67 -0.98 1.22
N SER A 76 -8.12 0.23 0.87
CA SER A 76 -7.36 1.18 0.05
C SER A 76 -6.87 2.36 0.89
N PHE A 77 -5.62 2.78 0.68
CA PHE A 77 -5.01 3.91 1.39
C PHE A 77 -4.70 5.06 0.42
N MET A 78 -4.87 6.28 0.89
CA MET A 78 -4.46 7.51 0.19
C MET A 78 -3.85 8.47 1.21
N LEU A 79 -2.69 9.04 0.90
CA LEU A 79 -2.13 10.14 1.69
C LEU A 79 -2.71 11.48 1.25
N LEU A 80 -2.94 12.36 2.21
CA LEU A 80 -3.41 13.73 2.01
C LEU A 80 -2.29 14.75 2.23
N THR A 81 -1.35 14.45 3.14
CA THR A 81 -0.18 15.30 3.38
C THR A 81 0.87 15.08 2.28
N PRO A 82 1.35 16.16 1.62
CA PRO A 82 2.51 16.09 0.72
C PRO A 82 3.75 15.55 1.44
N ASN A 83 4.38 14.53 0.86
CA ASN A 83 5.45 13.78 1.50
C ASN A 83 6.65 13.47 0.58
N GLY A 84 6.53 13.68 -0.74
CA GLY A 84 7.62 13.45 -1.70
C GLY A 84 7.93 11.97 -1.98
N ARG A 85 7.10 11.04 -1.47
CA ARG A 85 7.19 9.58 -1.72
C ARG A 85 5.96 9.03 -2.44
N PHE A 86 4.78 9.54 -2.11
CA PHE A 86 3.50 9.16 -2.67
C PHE A 86 2.76 10.40 -3.16
N GLU A 87 2.21 10.31 -4.36
CA GLU A 87 1.28 11.28 -4.89
C GLU A 87 0.05 11.38 -3.98
N THR A 88 -0.36 12.61 -3.66
CA THR A 88 -1.49 12.80 -2.74
C THR A 88 -2.80 12.39 -3.40
N GLN A 89 -3.76 11.95 -2.59
CA GLN A 89 -5.09 11.50 -3.03
C GLN A 89 -5.08 10.37 -4.07
N THR A 90 -3.94 9.72 -4.27
CA THR A 90 -3.76 8.56 -5.16
C THR A 90 -3.70 7.29 -4.33
N LYS A 91 -4.35 6.22 -4.82
CA LYS A 91 -4.35 4.93 -4.11
C LYS A 91 -2.93 4.38 -4.05
N ILE A 92 -2.47 4.06 -2.84
CA ILE A 92 -1.14 3.49 -2.63
C ILE A 92 -1.18 1.99 -2.91
N CYS A 93 -0.28 1.55 -3.78
CA CYS A 93 -0.08 0.15 -4.11
C CYS A 93 0.96 -0.43 -3.13
N LEU A 94 0.49 -1.24 -2.18
CA LEU A 94 1.32 -2.02 -1.26
C LEU A 94 1.05 -3.50 -1.57
N SER A 95 2.01 -4.38 -1.26
CA SER A 95 1.74 -5.84 -1.24
C SER A 95 0.60 -6.23 -0.30
N ILE A 96 0.22 -5.33 0.62
CA ILE A 96 -0.89 -5.48 1.55
C ILE A 96 -2.14 -4.64 1.19
N SER A 97 -2.15 -3.94 0.05
CA SER A 97 -3.29 -3.14 -0.39
C SER A 97 -4.05 -3.83 -1.53
N ASN A 98 -5.18 -3.26 -1.93
CA ASN A 98 -6.04 -3.78 -3.02
C ASN A 98 -5.35 -3.91 -4.40
N HIS A 99 -4.09 -3.53 -4.52
CA HIS A 99 -3.31 -3.79 -5.73
C HIS A 99 -2.77 -5.23 -5.81
N HIS A 100 -2.60 -5.91 -4.66
CA HIS A 100 -2.16 -7.31 -4.55
C HIS A 100 -3.12 -8.12 -3.66
N PRO A 101 -4.38 -8.30 -4.07
CA PRO A 101 -5.38 -9.01 -3.27
C PRO A 101 -4.99 -10.45 -2.91
N GLU A 102 -4.11 -11.08 -3.70
CA GLU A 102 -3.54 -12.42 -3.46
C GLU A 102 -2.66 -12.51 -2.21
N HIS A 103 -2.08 -11.39 -1.78
CA HIS A 103 -1.20 -11.33 -0.62
C HIS A 103 -1.92 -10.87 0.64
N TRP A 104 -3.12 -10.30 0.50
CA TRP A 104 -3.94 -9.88 1.63
C TRP A 104 -4.45 -11.08 2.43
N GLN A 105 -4.25 -11.04 3.76
CA GLN A 105 -4.82 -12.02 4.67
C GLN A 105 -5.99 -11.41 5.44
N PRO A 106 -7.19 -12.00 5.44
CA PRO A 106 -8.33 -11.48 6.20
C PRO A 106 -8.12 -11.38 7.72
N SER A 107 -7.07 -12.03 8.25
CA SER A 107 -6.63 -11.88 9.63
C SER A 107 -5.92 -10.56 9.92
N TRP A 108 -5.38 -9.87 8.91
CA TRP A 108 -4.77 -8.55 9.09
C TRP A 108 -5.83 -7.47 9.33
N SER A 109 -5.49 -6.52 10.19
CA SER A 109 -6.35 -5.40 10.60
C SER A 109 -5.88 -4.07 10.02
N VAL A 110 -6.69 -3.02 10.18
CA VAL A 110 -6.31 -1.63 9.91
C VAL A 110 -5.00 -1.27 10.62
N ARG A 111 -4.84 -1.66 11.90
CA ARG A 111 -3.57 -1.49 12.63
C ARG A 111 -2.39 -2.12 11.89
N THR A 112 -2.52 -3.38 11.51
CA THR A 112 -1.44 -4.12 10.84
C THR A 112 -1.05 -3.42 9.54
N ALA A 113 -2.05 -2.94 8.80
CA ALA A 113 -1.84 -2.24 7.56
C ALA A 113 -1.18 -0.85 7.75
N LEU A 114 -1.52 -0.11 8.80
CA LEU A 114 -0.87 1.17 9.14
C LEU A 114 0.60 0.97 9.54
N VAL A 115 0.91 -0.07 10.33
CA VAL A 115 2.31 -0.41 10.67
C VAL A 115 3.12 -0.73 9.41
N ALA A 116 2.54 -1.50 8.49
CA ALA A 116 3.18 -1.81 7.22
C ALA A 116 3.33 -0.58 6.31
N LEU A 117 2.36 0.35 6.29
CA LEU A 117 2.49 1.62 5.57
C LEU A 117 3.66 2.45 6.10
N ILE A 118 3.82 2.54 7.43
CA ILE A 118 4.97 3.22 8.06
C ILE A 118 6.28 2.56 7.63
N ALA A 119 6.38 1.23 7.77
CA ALA A 119 7.58 0.48 7.40
C ALA A 119 7.92 0.57 5.90
N PHE A 120 6.91 0.79 5.05
CA PHE A 120 7.10 0.90 3.60
C PHE A 120 7.52 2.32 3.16
N MET A 121 7.23 3.34 3.95
CA MET A 121 7.51 4.74 3.62
C MET A 121 8.96 5.05 3.21
N PRO A 122 10.01 4.53 3.90
CA PRO A 122 11.41 4.81 3.56
C PRO A 122 11.97 3.90 2.47
N THR A 123 11.15 3.02 1.87
CA THR A 123 11.61 2.14 0.79
C THR A 123 11.73 2.88 -0.53
N ASN A 124 12.60 2.40 -1.42
CA ASN A 124 12.79 2.99 -2.74
C ASN A 124 11.48 2.97 -3.57
N PRO A 125 11.12 4.07 -4.27
CA PRO A 125 9.93 4.13 -5.12
C PRO A 125 9.85 3.09 -6.22
N ASN A 126 10.98 2.62 -6.76
CA ASN A 126 11.03 1.63 -7.84
C ASN A 126 10.09 1.95 -9.03
N GLY A 127 9.76 3.22 -9.26
CA GLY A 127 8.86 3.66 -10.33
C GLY A 127 7.41 3.16 -10.23
N ALA A 128 6.96 2.71 -9.05
CA ALA A 128 5.58 2.24 -8.87
C ALA A 128 4.54 3.35 -9.17
N LEU A 129 3.35 2.97 -9.63
CA LEU A 129 2.28 3.93 -9.91
C LEU A 129 1.93 4.77 -8.67
N GLY A 130 1.94 6.09 -8.83
CA GLY A 130 1.69 7.04 -7.74
C GLY A 130 2.87 7.23 -6.77
N SER A 131 4.05 6.70 -7.10
CA SER A 131 5.28 7.02 -6.37
C SER A 131 5.92 8.32 -6.87
N LEU A 132 6.55 9.04 -5.94
CA LEU A 132 7.35 10.24 -6.20
C LEU A 132 8.78 9.99 -5.72
N ASP A 133 9.75 10.58 -6.41
CA ASP A 133 11.18 10.44 -6.10
C ASP A 133 11.86 11.78 -5.82
N TYR A 134 11.39 12.45 -4.77
CA TYR A 134 11.98 13.72 -4.31
C TYR A 134 13.30 13.44 -3.60
N LYS A 135 14.21 14.43 -3.61
CA LYS A 135 15.47 14.32 -2.87
C LYS A 135 15.22 14.23 -1.37
N LYS A 136 16.16 13.61 -0.63
CA LYS A 136 16.07 13.45 0.83
C LYS A 136 15.84 14.79 1.55
N GLU A 137 16.47 15.86 1.07
CA GLU A 137 16.36 17.21 1.66
C GLU A 137 14.96 17.80 1.48
N GLU A 138 14.36 17.58 0.30
CA GLU A 138 13.00 18.05 0.00
C GLU A 138 11.97 17.28 0.83
N ARG A 139 12.15 15.96 0.99
CA ARG A 139 11.32 15.12 1.87
C ARG A 139 11.40 15.58 3.33
N ARG A 140 12.60 15.95 3.82
CA ARG A 140 12.77 16.55 5.17
C ARG A 140 12.06 17.90 5.30
N ALA A 141 12.13 18.76 4.29
CA ALA A 141 11.40 20.03 4.31
C ALA A 141 9.88 19.80 4.38
N LEU A 142 9.36 18.79 3.65
CA LEU A 142 7.96 18.38 3.74
C LEU A 142 7.60 17.78 5.11
N ALA A 143 8.51 17.02 5.73
CA ALA A 143 8.32 16.51 7.10
C ALA A 143 8.14 17.66 8.10
N ILE A 144 8.96 18.72 8.02
CA ILE A 144 8.81 19.92 8.86
C ILE A 144 7.46 20.59 8.59
N LYS A 145 7.17 20.87 7.32
CA LYS A 145 5.93 21.56 6.91
C LYS A 145 4.66 20.80 7.31
N SER A 146 4.71 19.48 7.32
CA SER A 146 3.56 18.63 7.68
C SER A 146 3.02 18.86 9.09
N ARG A 147 3.83 19.48 9.97
CA ARG A 147 3.49 19.76 11.37
C ARG A 147 2.81 21.13 11.56
N GLU A 148 2.89 22.01 10.57
CA GLU A 148 2.40 23.40 10.69
C GLU A 148 0.87 23.46 10.67
N SER A 149 0.25 22.63 9.81
CA SER A 149 -1.20 22.53 9.71
C SER A 149 -1.62 21.20 9.10
N PRO A 150 -2.80 20.67 9.47
CA PRO A 150 -3.38 19.51 8.81
C PRO A 150 -3.84 19.85 7.38
N PRO A 151 -3.91 18.85 6.48
CA PRO A 151 -4.47 19.08 5.16
C PRO A 151 -5.95 19.47 5.24
N LYS A 152 -6.40 20.24 4.25
CA LYS A 152 -7.82 20.58 4.09
C LYS A 152 -8.50 19.60 3.16
N TYR A 153 -9.50 18.86 3.66
CA TYR A 153 -10.12 17.77 2.90
C TYR A 153 -11.56 17.44 3.35
N GLY A 154 -12.48 17.45 2.38
CA GLY A 154 -13.87 17.03 2.52
C GLY A 154 -14.78 18.03 3.26
N ASN A 155 -15.80 17.52 3.94
CA ASN A 155 -16.81 18.32 4.63
C ASN A 155 -16.33 18.83 6.02
N PRO A 156 -17.05 19.76 6.67
CA PRO A 156 -16.64 20.31 7.97
C PRO A 156 -16.48 19.25 9.07
N GLU A 157 -17.34 18.23 9.10
CA GLU A 157 -17.30 17.16 10.10
C GLU A 157 -16.01 16.34 9.98
N ARG A 158 -15.65 15.99 8.75
CA ARG A 158 -14.38 15.32 8.43
C ARG A 158 -13.19 16.20 8.74
N GLN A 159 -13.26 17.49 8.39
CA GLN A 159 -12.17 18.41 8.70
C GLN A 159 -11.92 18.49 10.20
N LYS A 160 -12.98 18.54 11.02
CA LYS A 160 -12.87 18.51 12.47
C LYS A 160 -12.16 17.24 12.97
N LEU A 161 -12.46 16.08 12.39
CA LEU A 161 -11.78 14.83 12.73
C LEU A 161 -10.29 14.85 12.35
N ILE A 162 -9.96 15.40 11.17
CA ILE A 162 -8.57 15.57 10.73
C ILE A 162 -7.82 16.51 11.69
N ASP A 163 -8.45 17.62 12.08
CA ASP A 163 -7.86 18.59 13.01
C ASP A 163 -7.62 17.94 14.39
N GLU A 164 -8.57 17.17 14.92
CA GLU A 164 -8.43 16.41 16.19
C GLU A 164 -7.28 15.39 16.12
N ILE A 165 -7.21 14.61 15.03
CA ILE A 165 -6.13 13.66 14.79
C ILE A 165 -4.78 14.38 14.77
N HIS A 166 -4.70 15.56 14.16
CA HIS A 166 -3.46 16.32 14.05
C HIS A 166 -2.95 16.79 15.41
N GLU A 167 -3.82 17.39 16.23
CA GLU A 167 -3.48 17.83 17.58
C GLU A 167 -3.04 16.65 18.45
N TYR A 168 -3.74 15.51 18.35
CA TYR A 168 -3.32 14.29 19.02
C TYR A 168 -1.91 13.87 18.61
N MET A 169 -1.63 13.79 17.30
CA MET A 169 -0.32 13.39 16.80
C MET A 169 0.79 14.38 17.18
N LEU A 170 0.51 15.69 17.20
CA LEU A 170 1.46 16.71 17.67
C LEU A 170 1.84 16.48 19.14
N SER A 171 0.87 16.10 19.99
CA SER A 171 1.13 15.80 21.39
C SER A 171 2.01 14.56 21.61
N LYS A 172 2.09 13.66 20.61
CA LYS A 172 2.83 12.39 20.66
C LYS A 172 4.14 12.39 19.90
N THR A 173 4.29 13.26 18.90
CA THR A 173 5.39 13.22 17.93
C THR A 173 6.45 14.29 18.25
N PRO A 174 7.65 13.88 18.69
CA PRO A 174 8.80 14.77 18.84
C PRO A 174 9.05 15.60 17.57
N PRO A 175 9.62 16.82 17.69
CA PRO A 175 10.02 17.63 16.55
C PRO A 175 10.99 16.88 15.62
N VAL A 176 11.01 17.29 14.35
CA VAL A 176 11.98 16.79 13.35
C VAL A 176 13.41 17.06 13.85
N PRO A 177 14.29 16.04 13.89
CA PRO A 177 15.69 16.24 14.27
C PRO A 177 16.39 17.22 13.31
N GLN A 178 17.10 18.20 13.88
CA GLN A 178 17.93 19.12 13.10
C GLN A 178 19.15 18.36 12.57
N LEU A 179 19.38 18.40 11.26
CA LEU A 179 20.62 17.88 10.67
C LEU A 179 21.79 18.78 11.08
N SER A 180 22.81 18.21 11.72
CA SER A 180 24.07 18.92 11.94
C SER A 180 24.85 18.99 10.62
N PRO A 181 25.51 20.12 10.29
CA PRO A 181 26.23 20.30 9.02
C PRO A 181 27.24 19.19 8.69
N SER A 182 27.78 18.52 9.71
CA SER A 182 28.76 17.42 9.57
C SER A 182 28.19 16.13 8.98
N GLN A 183 26.87 15.93 8.96
CA GLN A 183 26.25 14.70 8.43
C GLN A 183 26.03 14.72 6.90
N VAL A 184 26.27 15.86 6.25
CA VAL A 184 26.04 16.06 4.81
C VAL A 184 27.25 15.61 3.97
N LEU A 185 28.41 15.36 4.59
CA LEU A 185 29.68 15.14 3.88
C LEU A 185 30.06 13.67 3.61
N GLU A 186 29.31 12.69 4.13
CA GLU A 186 29.72 11.27 4.07
C GLU A 186 29.13 10.47 2.89
N GLU A 187 28.22 11.01 2.08
CA GLU A 187 27.72 10.33 0.87
C GLU A 187 28.34 10.95 -0.41
N HIS A 188 29.63 10.69 -0.65
CA HIS A 188 30.25 10.89 -1.97
C HIS A 188 30.81 9.54 -2.46
N PRO A 189 30.41 9.03 -3.64
CA PRO A 189 30.92 7.76 -4.14
C PRO A 189 32.35 7.93 -4.66
N THR A 190 33.28 7.19 -4.07
CA THR A 190 34.64 6.99 -4.56
C THR A 190 34.59 6.21 -5.88
N ASN A 191 34.95 6.85 -6.99
CA ASN A 191 35.45 6.16 -8.17
C ASN A 191 36.89 6.61 -8.40
N SER A 192 37.85 5.74 -8.06
CA SER A 192 39.13 5.74 -8.74
C SER A 192 38.91 5.10 -10.12
N ASP A 193 39.40 5.74 -11.16
CA ASP A 193 40.57 5.26 -11.89
C ASP A 193 40.92 6.32 -12.94
N GLY A 194 42.17 6.79 -12.87
CA GLY A 194 42.75 7.63 -13.89
C GLY A 194 43.30 6.78 -15.03
N GLU A 195 43.37 7.35 -16.22
CA GLU A 195 44.64 7.58 -16.90
C GLU A 195 44.43 8.51 -18.09
N ALA A 196 45.26 9.56 -18.13
CA ALA A 196 45.37 10.49 -19.23
C ALA A 196 46.34 9.92 -20.27
N GLN A 197 46.06 10.11 -21.56
CA GLN A 197 47.12 10.42 -22.52
C GLN A 197 46.56 11.22 -23.71
N ALA A 198 47.17 12.38 -23.90
CA ALA A 198 46.99 13.29 -25.02
C ALA A 198 47.85 12.83 -26.21
N ASN A 199 47.38 13.06 -27.44
CA ASN A 199 48.25 13.59 -28.49
C ASN A 199 47.47 14.33 -29.59
N GLN A 200 48.02 15.46 -30.02
CA GLN A 200 47.58 16.29 -31.15
C GLN A 200 48.26 15.80 -32.45
N GLN A 201 47.61 15.96 -33.61
CA GLN A 201 48.09 16.72 -34.79
C GLN A 201 47.35 16.39 -36.11
N ASP A 202 46.77 17.45 -36.69
CA ASP A 202 46.87 17.97 -38.07
C ASP A 202 46.41 17.24 -39.36
N SER A 203 45.63 18.04 -40.12
CA SER A 203 45.69 18.34 -41.57
C SER A 203 44.95 17.49 -42.63
N ALA A 204 43.78 18.02 -43.03
CA ALA A 204 43.43 18.61 -44.34
C ALA A 204 43.59 17.86 -45.70
N THR A 205 42.47 17.86 -46.45
CA THR A 205 42.32 18.12 -47.91
C THR A 205 42.16 16.96 -48.92
N MET A 206 40.90 16.79 -49.36
CA MET A 206 40.32 16.77 -50.74
C MET A 206 41.05 16.12 -51.95
N VAL A 207 40.29 15.30 -52.73
CA VAL A 207 39.91 15.48 -54.17
C VAL A 207 39.74 14.15 -54.94
N ALA A 208 38.48 13.92 -55.36
CA ALA A 208 37.90 13.39 -56.61
C ALA A 208 38.58 12.34 -57.52
N GLY A 209 37.74 11.42 -58.05
CA GLY A 209 38.01 10.74 -59.34
C GLY A 209 37.20 9.49 -59.70
N ASN A 210 35.91 9.66 -60.02
CA ASN A 210 35.00 8.90 -60.92
C ASN A 210 35.16 7.39 -61.23
N GLY A 211 34.02 6.67 -61.18
CA GLY A 211 33.74 5.50 -62.04
C GLY A 211 32.52 4.66 -61.64
N LEU A 212 31.35 4.91 -62.25
CA LEU A 212 30.25 3.93 -62.46
C LEU A 212 30.38 3.38 -63.90
N PRO A 213 29.73 2.26 -64.35
CA PRO A 213 28.44 1.70 -63.86
C PRO A 213 28.32 0.15 -63.82
N ASN A 214 27.30 -0.40 -63.14
CA ASN A 214 26.19 -1.16 -63.76
C ASN A 214 25.21 -1.77 -62.73
N GLN A 215 23.93 -1.82 -63.12
CA GLN A 215 22.77 -2.33 -62.38
C GLN A 215 22.62 -3.86 -62.43
N VAL A 216 22.00 -4.47 -61.41
CA VAL A 216 21.00 -5.57 -61.50
C VAL A 216 20.02 -5.47 -60.30
N VAL A 217 18.80 -5.96 -60.54
CA VAL A 217 17.46 -5.71 -59.96
C VAL A 217 17.06 -6.62 -58.77
N GLY A 218 16.14 -6.12 -57.92
CA GLY A 218 15.17 -6.86 -57.08
C GLY A 218 15.61 -7.06 -55.62
N ASP A 219 14.81 -6.88 -54.56
CA ASP A 219 13.35 -6.83 -54.39
C ASP A 219 13.01 -6.24 -52.99
N ARG A 220 11.89 -5.50 -52.90
CA ARG A 220 11.04 -5.17 -51.72
C ARG A 220 11.62 -4.49 -50.44
N ALA A 221 11.16 -3.26 -50.17
CA ALA A 221 11.29 -2.53 -48.91
C ALA A 221 9.91 -2.28 -48.26
N VAL A 222 9.85 -2.40 -46.93
CA VAL A 222 8.90 -1.68 -46.05
C VAL A 222 9.69 -1.26 -44.81
N GLU A 223 9.93 0.05 -44.67
CA GLU A 223 10.29 0.70 -43.41
C GLU A 223 9.14 1.64 -43.04
N GLU A 224 8.78 1.67 -41.75
CA GLU A 224 8.00 2.73 -41.14
C GLU A 224 8.72 3.22 -39.88
N GLU A 225 8.82 4.55 -39.76
CA GLU A 225 8.92 5.43 -38.59
C GLU A 225 8.96 6.88 -39.15
N PRO A 226 8.73 7.97 -38.39
CA PRO A 226 7.61 8.32 -37.51
C PRO A 226 7.02 9.72 -37.83
N LEU A 227 6.00 10.19 -37.07
CA LEU A 227 5.95 11.49 -36.34
C LEU A 227 4.51 12.01 -36.00
N VAL A 228 4.39 12.47 -34.74
CA VAL A 228 3.49 13.44 -34.05
C VAL A 228 2.52 14.36 -34.85
N LEU A 229 1.30 14.62 -34.31
CA LEU A 229 0.83 15.93 -33.78
C LEU A 229 -0.58 15.92 -33.12
N ALA A 230 -0.95 17.02 -32.46
CA ALA A 230 -2.03 17.27 -31.49
C ALA A 230 -3.24 18.11 -32.00
N ASN A 231 -4.23 18.28 -31.10
CA ASN A 231 -5.18 19.42 -30.87
C ASN A 231 -6.70 19.30 -31.17
N ALA A 232 -7.43 20.19 -30.47
CA ALA A 232 -8.81 20.11 -29.95
C ALA A 232 -9.95 20.84 -30.75
N ASN A 233 -11.22 20.53 -30.37
CA ASN A 233 -12.60 21.08 -30.59
C ASN A 233 -12.80 22.60 -30.93
N PRO A 234 -14.02 23.18 -31.24
CA PRO A 234 -15.45 22.71 -31.20
C PRO A 234 -16.48 23.22 -32.31
N GLY A 235 -17.72 22.69 -32.33
CA GLY A 235 -19.01 23.45 -32.28
C GLY A 235 -19.92 23.72 -33.52
N THR A 236 -21.25 23.81 -33.25
CA THR A 236 -22.48 24.27 -34.03
C THR A 236 -23.18 23.31 -35.01
N ALA A 237 -24.52 23.24 -35.24
CA ALA A 237 -25.78 23.66 -34.58
C ALA A 237 -27.02 23.01 -35.32
N GLU A 238 -28.22 23.08 -34.70
CA GLU A 238 -29.62 23.11 -35.25
C GLU A 238 -30.58 21.87 -35.31
N MET A 239 -31.70 22.03 -34.56
CA MET A 239 -33.17 21.78 -34.73
C MET A 239 -33.79 20.71 -35.67
N GLY A 240 -34.85 20.02 -35.18
CA GLY A 240 -35.93 19.43 -36.02
C GLY A 240 -36.82 18.29 -35.43
N GLU A 241 -38.00 18.66 -34.94
CA GLU A 241 -39.32 17.99 -34.73
C GLU A 241 -39.66 16.46 -34.87
N ARG A 242 -40.43 15.99 -33.86
CA ARG A 242 -41.64 15.11 -33.81
C ARG A 242 -41.75 13.78 -34.60
N ALA A 243 -42.08 12.69 -33.89
CA ALA A 243 -43.40 12.01 -33.91
C ALA A 243 -43.45 10.75 -33.01
N ALA A 244 -44.59 10.55 -32.34
CA ALA A 244 -44.89 9.45 -31.42
C ALA A 244 -45.44 8.19 -32.12
N ARG A 245 -45.27 7.01 -31.50
CA ARG A 245 -46.14 5.83 -31.60
C ARG A 245 -45.96 4.89 -30.39
N GLU A 246 -47.04 4.65 -29.65
CA GLU A 246 -47.23 3.67 -28.56
C GLU A 246 -47.37 2.23 -29.15
N ILE A 247 -47.14 1.11 -28.42
CA ILE A 247 -48.06 0.26 -27.58
C ILE A 247 -47.35 -1.14 -27.44
N PRO A 248 -47.59 -2.08 -26.47
CA PRO A 248 -48.04 -2.05 -25.06
C PRO A 248 -47.16 -2.85 -24.07
N ALA A 249 -47.46 -2.68 -22.78
CA ALA A 249 -47.03 -3.52 -21.65
C ALA A 249 -47.72 -4.90 -21.60
N ARG A 250 -47.02 -5.92 -21.05
CA ARG A 250 -47.58 -7.19 -20.57
C ARG A 250 -47.13 -7.45 -19.11
N GLU A 251 -48.10 -7.77 -18.27
CA GLU A 251 -47.99 -8.08 -16.83
C GLU A 251 -47.45 -9.51 -16.54
N PRO A 252 -47.11 -9.84 -15.26
CA PRO A 252 -46.08 -10.83 -14.93
C PRO A 252 -46.63 -12.25 -14.70
N SER A 253 -45.83 -13.27 -15.05
CA SER A 253 -46.08 -14.66 -14.69
C SER A 253 -45.38 -15.02 -13.37
N ASN A 254 -46.15 -15.45 -12.37
CA ASN A 254 -45.67 -16.07 -11.14
C ASN A 254 -45.22 -17.52 -11.40
N GLN A 255 -43.95 -17.84 -11.14
CA GLN A 255 -43.51 -19.21 -10.85
C GLN A 255 -42.49 -19.20 -9.68
N PRO A 256 -42.67 -20.05 -8.65
CA PRO A 256 -41.72 -20.15 -7.55
C PRO A 256 -40.53 -21.04 -7.94
N LEU A 257 -39.32 -20.48 -7.88
CA LEU A 257 -38.07 -21.21 -8.10
C LEU A 257 -37.71 -22.00 -6.82
N GLN A 258 -37.70 -23.32 -6.92
CA GLN A 258 -37.29 -24.22 -5.84
C GLN A 258 -35.78 -24.10 -5.59
N ARG A 259 -35.41 -23.86 -4.33
CA ARG A 259 -34.02 -23.85 -3.83
C ARG A 259 -33.58 -25.29 -3.51
N PRO A 260 -32.41 -25.77 -3.98
CA PRO A 260 -31.86 -27.03 -3.48
C PRO A 260 -31.24 -26.82 -2.10
N GLU A 261 -31.66 -27.60 -1.11
CA GLU A 261 -30.98 -27.72 0.19
C GLU A 261 -29.68 -28.52 0.03
N MET A 262 -28.53 -27.92 0.36
CA MET A 262 -27.29 -28.66 0.61
C MET A 262 -27.28 -29.13 2.08
N ARG A 263 -27.39 -30.44 2.25
CA ARG A 263 -27.22 -31.12 3.54
C ARG A 263 -25.75 -31.01 3.98
N VAL A 264 -25.52 -30.34 5.11
CA VAL A 264 -24.21 -30.12 5.73
C VAL A 264 -23.69 -31.42 6.36
N GLN A 265 -22.56 -31.93 5.85
CA GLN A 265 -21.86 -33.12 6.33
C GLN A 265 -20.73 -32.69 7.28
N ARG A 266 -21.06 -32.31 8.53
CA ARG A 266 -20.10 -31.66 9.47
C ARG A 266 -19.62 -32.56 10.63
N SER A 267 -20.07 -33.81 10.71
CA SER A 267 -19.84 -34.66 11.90
C SER A 267 -18.56 -35.51 11.83
N ALA A 268 -18.13 -35.93 10.64
CA ALA A 268 -16.96 -36.79 10.48
C ALA A 268 -15.62 -36.02 10.55
N ASP A 269 -15.59 -34.82 9.96
CA ASP A 269 -14.37 -34.01 9.89
C ASP A 269 -13.93 -33.50 11.26
N GLU A 270 -14.87 -33.09 12.12
CA GLU A 270 -14.53 -32.62 13.48
C GLU A 270 -13.89 -33.72 14.34
N ARG A 271 -14.28 -34.98 14.14
CA ARG A 271 -13.69 -36.13 14.84
C ARG A 271 -12.27 -36.41 14.34
N LEU A 272 -12.02 -36.28 13.03
CA LEU A 272 -10.68 -36.48 12.49
C LEU A 272 -9.70 -35.39 12.98
N PHE A 273 -10.14 -34.13 13.04
CA PHE A 273 -9.31 -33.04 13.55
C PHE A 273 -9.02 -33.16 15.05
N THR A 274 -9.97 -33.67 15.85
CA THR A 274 -9.72 -33.89 17.29
C THR A 274 -8.69 -34.99 17.52
N TRP A 275 -8.73 -36.09 16.77
CA TRP A 275 -7.76 -37.17 16.91
C TRP A 275 -6.36 -36.76 16.44
N ALA A 276 -6.26 -35.95 15.38
CA ALA A 276 -4.99 -35.38 14.94
C ALA A 276 -4.36 -34.44 15.99
N ALA A 277 -5.17 -33.59 16.64
CA ALA A 277 -4.69 -32.71 17.70
C ALA A 277 -4.21 -33.50 18.94
N VAL A 278 -4.94 -34.55 19.34
CA VAL A 278 -4.53 -35.45 20.42
C VAL A 278 -3.23 -36.19 20.07
N GLY A 279 -3.09 -36.69 18.83
CA GLY A 279 -1.85 -37.32 18.38
C GLY A 279 -0.64 -36.36 18.41
N LEU A 280 -0.82 -35.12 17.96
CA LEU A 280 0.23 -34.10 17.94
C LEU A 280 0.70 -33.72 19.35
N THR A 281 -0.24 -33.55 20.29
CA THR A 281 0.08 -33.24 21.69
C THR A 281 0.85 -34.36 22.38
N ILE A 282 0.48 -35.63 22.16
CA ILE A 282 1.22 -36.78 22.69
C ILE A 282 2.63 -36.83 22.09
N ALA A 283 2.78 -36.60 20.78
CA ALA A 283 4.09 -36.59 20.13
C ALA A 283 5.02 -35.51 20.71
N ILE A 284 4.50 -34.30 20.95
CA ILE A 284 5.26 -33.21 21.58
C ILE A 284 5.71 -33.60 23.00
N LEU A 285 4.83 -34.18 23.82
CA LEU A 285 5.17 -34.63 25.17
C LEU A 285 6.25 -35.72 25.17
N VAL A 286 6.19 -36.68 24.24
CA VAL A 286 7.23 -37.71 24.08
C VAL A 286 8.56 -37.11 23.67
N LEU A 287 8.58 -36.12 22.76
CA LEU A 287 9.80 -35.43 22.35
C LEU A 287 10.41 -34.61 23.49
N LEU A 288 9.58 -33.95 24.30
CA LEU A 288 10.02 -33.21 25.49
C LEU A 288 10.57 -34.16 26.55
N PHE A 289 9.92 -35.30 26.79
CA PHE A 289 10.40 -36.32 27.72
C PHE A 289 11.71 -36.95 27.25
N LYS A 290 11.83 -37.26 25.95
CA LYS A 290 13.07 -37.77 25.35
C LYS A 290 14.20 -36.75 25.42
N LYS A 291 13.91 -35.45 25.22
CA LYS A 291 14.86 -34.35 25.39
C LYS A 291 15.29 -34.21 26.86
N PHE A 292 14.35 -34.36 27.79
CA PHE A 292 14.63 -34.33 29.23
C PHE A 292 15.53 -35.49 29.65
N MET A 293 15.23 -36.73 29.24
CA MET A 293 16.07 -37.89 29.53
C MET A 293 17.47 -37.80 28.89
N LYS A 294 17.57 -37.23 27.69
CA LYS A 294 18.87 -36.98 27.05
C LYS A 294 19.67 -35.88 27.75
N SER A 295 18.99 -34.89 28.32
CA SER A 295 19.59 -33.80 29.09
C SER A 295 19.99 -34.21 30.50
N SER A 296 19.30 -35.16 31.13
CA SER A 296 19.62 -35.64 32.48
C SER A 296 20.69 -36.74 32.51
N GLY A 297 21.11 -37.26 31.35
CA GLY A 297 22.09 -38.34 31.22
C GLY A 297 23.57 -37.94 31.15
N HIS A 298 23.94 -36.66 31.31
CA HIS A 298 25.34 -36.20 31.30
C HIS A 298 25.71 -35.51 32.62
N GLY A 299 25.74 -36.29 33.70
CA GLY A 299 26.14 -35.82 35.02
C GLY A 299 26.54 -36.96 35.94
N ALA A 300 27.51 -37.78 35.53
CA ALA A 300 28.12 -38.78 36.41
C ALA A 300 29.56 -39.08 35.98
N VAL A 301 30.48 -38.12 36.18
CA VAL A 301 31.92 -38.41 36.38
C VAL A 301 32.49 -37.35 37.31
N PHE A 302 33.34 -37.79 38.25
CA PHE A 302 34.17 -37.08 39.24
C PHE A 302 33.60 -36.94 40.67
N MET A 303 33.88 -37.95 41.51
CA MET A 303 34.72 -37.77 42.71
C MET A 303 35.17 -39.13 43.29
N ASP A 304 36.32 -39.08 43.98
CA ASP A 304 37.14 -40.11 44.66
C ASP A 304 37.97 -41.05 43.77
N GLY A 305 39.27 -41.27 43.99
CA GLY A 305 40.18 -40.85 45.06
C GLY A 305 41.31 -41.90 45.18
N SER A 306 42.57 -41.49 44.98
CA SER A 306 43.82 -42.11 45.46
C SER A 306 45.01 -41.24 45.04
#